data_AF-A0A2T2SUB4-F1
#
_entry.id   AF-A0A2T2SUB4-F1
#
_cell.length_a   1.000
_cell.length_b   1.000
_cell.length_c   1.000
_cell.angle_alpha   90.00
_cell.angle_beta   90.00
_cell.angle_gamma   90.00
#
_symmetry.space_group_name_H-M   'P 1'
#
loop_
_entity.id
_entity.type
_entity.pdbx_description
1 polymer ?
#
loop_
_entity_poly.entity_id
_entity_poly.type
_entity_poly.pdbx_seq_one_letter_code
_entity_poly.pdbx_strand_id
1 'polypeptide(L)'
;VAGYDREQAEAEVDVAIDRLVWYAGWTDKFAQVFGTVNPVASSHFDFSVPEPSGVVAAFCPGNAPLLGLVSCMAPIIVPGNAVILIVENEAPTIALDLAEVLDTSDLPGGVVNILTGHRTELREHVGGHRDVDAILSVGASTEERTVLEEEGAESVTRMEFRPDRSPADWRADDSQSPYWITPFVEFKTTWHPVGR
;
A
#
# COMPACT_ATOMS: atom_id res chain seq x y z
N VAL A 1 8.71 23.53 3.97
CA VAL A 1 8.40 22.71 5.16
C VAL A 1 9.21 21.42 5.16
N ALA A 2 9.40 20.75 4.02
CA ALA A 2 10.29 19.57 3.90
C ALA A 2 11.75 19.88 3.47
N GLY A 3 12.21 21.13 3.61
CA GLY A 3 13.55 21.55 3.18
C GLY A 3 13.75 21.68 1.66
N TYR A 4 12.69 21.53 0.86
CA TYR A 4 12.76 21.62 -0.61
C TYR A 4 12.71 23.06 -1.08
N ASP A 5 13.45 23.35 -2.16
CA ASP A 5 13.20 24.53 -2.97
C ASP A 5 11.94 24.37 -3.83
N ARG A 6 11.55 25.44 -4.52
CA ARG A 6 10.33 25.46 -5.31
C ARG A 6 10.34 24.46 -6.47
N GLU A 7 11.47 24.35 -7.18
CA GLU A 7 11.61 23.49 -8.34
C GLU A 7 11.51 22.02 -7.92
N GLN A 8 12.17 21.66 -6.82
CA GLN A 8 12.10 20.33 -6.21
C GLN A 8 10.69 19.96 -5.76
N ALA A 9 9.97 20.93 -5.17
CA ALA A 9 8.59 20.73 -4.71
C ALA A 9 7.62 20.53 -5.88
N GLU A 10 7.70 21.38 -6.91
CA GLU A 10 6.89 21.24 -8.13
C GLU A 10 7.16 19.88 -8.80
N ALA A 11 8.43 19.49 -8.94
CA ALA A 11 8.80 18.20 -9.51
C ALA A 11 8.35 16.99 -8.68
N GLU A 12 8.25 17.10 -7.35
CA GLU A 12 7.68 16.00 -6.55
C GLU A 12 6.17 15.88 -6.75
N VAL A 13 5.46 17.01 -6.76
CA VAL A 13 4.00 17.04 -6.96
C VAL A 13 3.62 16.47 -8.32
N ASP A 14 4.31 16.88 -9.38
CA ASP A 14 4.05 16.39 -10.74
C ASP A 14 4.20 14.85 -10.80
N VAL A 15 5.28 14.31 -10.25
CA VAL A 15 5.50 12.85 -10.22
C VAL A 15 4.49 12.13 -9.34
N ALA A 16 4.03 12.75 -8.24
CA ALA A 16 2.98 12.17 -7.40
C ALA A 16 1.63 12.10 -8.12
N ILE A 17 1.28 13.13 -8.91
CA ILE A 17 0.10 13.12 -9.77
C ILE A 17 0.20 12.01 -10.82
N ASP A 18 1.32 11.93 -11.53
CA ASP A 18 1.56 10.87 -12.51
C ASP A 18 1.49 9.48 -11.88
N ARG A 19 1.97 9.33 -10.64
CA ARG A 19 1.87 8.07 -9.88
C ARG A 19 0.42 7.67 -9.62
N LEU A 20 -0.43 8.60 -9.20
CA LEU A 20 -1.85 8.35 -8.99
C LEU A 20 -2.56 8.01 -10.29
N VAL A 21 -2.31 8.76 -11.37
CA VAL A 21 -2.90 8.50 -12.69
C VAL A 21 -2.50 7.11 -13.21
N TRP A 22 -1.23 6.75 -13.03
CA TRP A 22 -0.73 5.44 -13.43
C TRP A 22 -1.40 4.30 -12.66
N TYR A 23 -1.51 4.41 -11.33
CA TYR A 23 -2.17 3.38 -10.50
C TYR A 23 -3.70 3.33 -10.72
N ALA A 24 -4.34 4.46 -11.01
CA ALA A 24 -5.74 4.50 -11.42
C ALA A 24 -5.96 3.67 -12.70
N GLY A 25 -4.97 3.59 -13.59
CA GLY A 25 -4.98 2.72 -14.75
C GLY A 25 -5.00 1.22 -14.41
N TRP A 26 -4.69 0.81 -13.18
CA TRP A 26 -4.65 -0.60 -12.76
C TRP A 26 -5.91 -1.10 -12.07
N THR A 27 -6.83 -0.23 -11.65
CA THR A 27 -8.03 -0.61 -10.87
C THR A 27 -8.94 -1.62 -11.60
N ASP A 28 -8.95 -1.60 -12.93
CA ASP A 28 -9.74 -2.52 -13.76
C ASP A 28 -8.91 -3.58 -14.50
N LYS A 29 -7.57 -3.46 -14.47
CA LYS A 29 -6.63 -4.31 -15.22
C LYS A 29 -5.88 -5.30 -14.35
N PHE A 30 -5.69 -5.02 -13.07
CA PHE A 30 -4.87 -5.85 -12.20
C PHE A 30 -5.34 -7.31 -12.17
N ALA A 31 -6.64 -7.53 -11.92
CA ALA A 31 -7.21 -8.88 -11.92
C ALA A 31 -7.14 -9.58 -13.30
N GLN A 32 -7.17 -8.83 -14.41
CA GLN A 32 -7.06 -9.41 -15.75
C GLN A 32 -5.64 -9.87 -16.08
N VAL A 33 -4.63 -9.15 -15.57
CA VAL A 33 -3.21 -9.43 -15.83
C VAL A 33 -2.64 -10.45 -14.84
N PHE A 34 -3.06 -10.39 -13.57
CA PHE A 34 -2.53 -11.22 -12.49
C PHE A 34 -3.42 -12.41 -12.13
N GLY A 35 -4.71 -12.39 -12.51
CA GLY A 35 -5.58 -13.55 -12.41
C GLY A 35 -5.26 -14.62 -13.46
N THR A 36 -5.82 -15.82 -13.29
CA THR A 36 -5.59 -16.94 -14.21
C THR A 36 -6.81 -17.84 -14.33
N VAL A 37 -7.01 -18.43 -15.52
CA VAL A 37 -7.88 -19.59 -15.71
C VAL A 37 -6.97 -20.81 -15.73
N ASN A 38 -7.28 -21.80 -14.90
CA ASN A 38 -6.43 -22.96 -14.64
C ASN A 38 -7.02 -24.21 -15.32
N PRO A 39 -6.47 -24.68 -16.45
CA PRO A 39 -6.96 -25.89 -17.09
C PRO A 39 -6.70 -27.11 -16.20
N VAL A 40 -7.76 -27.84 -15.85
CA VAL A 40 -7.70 -29.03 -15.00
C VAL A 40 -8.29 -30.25 -15.70
N ALA A 41 -7.81 -31.44 -15.34
CA ALA A 41 -8.24 -32.71 -15.94
C ALA A 41 -9.61 -33.23 -15.43
N SER A 42 -10.39 -32.37 -14.75
CA SER A 42 -11.70 -32.69 -14.19
C SER A 42 -12.78 -31.80 -14.80
N SER A 43 -14.06 -32.11 -14.58
CA SER A 43 -15.19 -31.32 -15.12
C SER A 43 -15.46 -30.07 -14.29
N HIS A 44 -14.44 -29.22 -14.14
CA HIS A 44 -14.52 -27.93 -13.46
C HIS A 44 -13.95 -26.82 -14.34
N PHE A 45 -14.58 -25.66 -14.28
CA PHE A 45 -13.97 -24.39 -14.64
C PHE A 45 -13.24 -23.85 -13.42
N ASP A 46 -11.91 -23.96 -13.43
CA ASP A 46 -11.03 -23.51 -12.36
C ASP A 46 -10.38 -22.18 -12.77
N PHE A 47 -10.45 -21.19 -11.87
CA PHE A 47 -9.83 -19.88 -12.06
C PHE A 47 -9.39 -19.31 -10.71
N SER A 48 -8.30 -18.54 -10.73
CA SER A 48 -7.77 -17.81 -9.58
C SER A 48 -7.87 -16.31 -9.83
N VAL A 49 -8.42 -15.58 -8.85
CA VAL A 49 -8.54 -14.12 -8.90
C VAL A 49 -7.89 -13.50 -7.66
N PRO A 50 -7.21 -12.34 -7.80
CA PRO A 50 -6.76 -11.59 -6.64
C PRO A 50 -7.97 -10.92 -5.95
N GLU A 51 -8.12 -11.17 -4.65
CA GLU A 51 -9.04 -10.48 -3.75
C GLU A 51 -8.22 -9.56 -2.81
N PRO A 52 -8.71 -8.37 -2.42
CA PRO A 52 -8.01 -7.50 -1.48
C PRO A 52 -7.77 -8.20 -0.13
N SER A 53 -6.64 -7.92 0.51
CA SER A 53 -6.34 -8.40 1.86
C SER A 53 -7.31 -7.89 2.94
N GLY A 54 -7.81 -6.65 2.81
CA GLY A 54 -8.71 -6.02 3.78
C GLY A 54 -8.17 -4.68 4.28
N VAL A 55 -7.85 -4.60 5.57
CA VAL A 55 -7.26 -3.41 6.22
C VAL A 55 -5.73 -3.53 6.25
N VAL A 56 -5.04 -2.54 5.69
CA VAL A 56 -3.59 -2.50 5.63
C VAL A 56 -3.04 -1.33 6.42
N ALA A 57 -2.10 -1.57 7.34
CA ALA A 57 -1.33 -0.52 7.98
C ALA A 57 -0.02 -0.29 7.24
N ALA A 58 0.32 0.96 6.94
CA ALA A 58 1.51 1.30 6.18
C ALA A 58 2.37 2.32 6.92
N PHE A 59 3.51 1.87 7.44
CA PHE A 59 4.56 2.75 7.93
C PHE A 59 5.29 3.38 6.75
N CYS A 60 4.92 4.62 6.46
CA CYS A 60 5.36 5.36 5.28
C CYS A 60 6.81 5.87 5.44
N PRO A 61 7.53 6.11 4.33
CA PRO A 61 8.87 6.68 4.39
C PRO A 61 8.87 8.08 5.03
N GLY A 62 9.93 8.39 5.79
CA GLY A 62 10.14 9.72 6.38
C GLY A 62 10.69 10.76 5.41
N ASN A 63 10.95 10.38 4.15
CA ASN A 63 11.42 11.22 3.06
C ASN A 63 10.38 11.26 1.92
N ALA A 64 10.60 12.11 0.91
CA ALA A 64 9.66 12.30 -0.22
C ALA A 64 8.20 12.45 0.27
N PRO A 65 7.92 13.52 1.03
CA PRO A 65 6.74 13.60 1.90
C PRO A 65 5.39 13.39 1.21
N LEU A 66 5.26 13.75 -0.06
CA LEU A 66 4.06 13.49 -0.85
C LEU A 66 4.23 12.23 -1.71
N LEU A 67 5.32 12.15 -2.46
CA LEU A 67 5.51 11.06 -3.44
C LEU A 67 5.65 9.70 -2.74
N GLY A 68 6.41 9.61 -1.65
CA GLY A 68 6.55 8.38 -0.87
C GLY A 68 5.22 7.94 -0.27
N LEU A 69 4.43 8.89 0.24
CA LEU A 69 3.09 8.64 0.80
C LEU A 69 2.14 8.09 -0.27
N VAL A 70 2.05 8.76 -1.42
CA VAL A 70 1.25 8.33 -2.57
C VAL A 70 1.71 6.97 -3.09
N SER A 71 3.03 6.73 -3.11
CA SER A 71 3.61 5.46 -3.58
C SER A 71 3.29 4.27 -2.68
N CYS A 72 3.04 4.50 -1.39
CA CYS A 72 2.56 3.47 -0.47
C CYS A 72 1.03 3.32 -0.58
N MET A 73 0.30 4.43 -0.58
CA MET A 73 -1.16 4.47 -0.56
C MET A 73 -1.79 3.84 -1.81
N ALA A 74 -1.38 4.30 -2.99
CA ALA A 74 -2.00 3.93 -4.25
C ALA A 74 -2.04 2.41 -4.51
N PRO A 75 -0.92 1.65 -4.42
CA PRO A 75 -0.95 0.21 -4.67
C PRO A 75 -1.77 -0.58 -3.65
N ILE A 76 -1.97 -0.04 -2.43
CA ILE A 76 -2.80 -0.68 -1.40
C ILE A 76 -4.29 -0.53 -1.74
N ILE A 77 -4.75 0.68 -2.10
CA ILE A 77 -6.18 0.93 -2.32
C ILE A 77 -6.68 0.46 -3.71
N VAL A 78 -5.79 0.38 -4.71
CA VAL A 78 -6.13 -0.08 -6.07
C VAL A 78 -6.88 -1.42 -6.13
N PRO A 79 -6.46 -2.48 -5.43
CA PRO A 79 -7.20 -3.75 -5.40
C PRO A 79 -8.44 -3.73 -4.49
N GLY A 80 -8.71 -2.64 -3.77
CA GLY A 80 -9.88 -2.47 -2.91
C GLY A 80 -9.63 -2.59 -1.40
N ASN A 81 -8.38 -2.46 -0.92
CA ASN A 81 -8.10 -2.41 0.52
C ASN A 81 -8.45 -1.04 1.12
N ALA A 82 -8.69 -1.02 2.43
CA ALA A 82 -8.56 0.19 3.23
C ALA A 82 -7.12 0.32 3.74
N VAL A 83 -6.63 1.55 3.91
CA VAL A 83 -5.26 1.81 4.39
C VAL A 83 -5.22 2.77 5.57
N ILE A 84 -4.33 2.48 6.52
CA ILE A 84 -3.91 3.38 7.60
C ILE A 84 -2.46 3.79 7.32
N LEU A 85 -2.26 5.01 6.85
CA LEU A 85 -0.95 5.58 6.56
C LEU A 85 -0.37 6.17 7.85
N ILE A 86 0.71 5.56 8.35
CA ILE A 86 1.44 6.01 9.52
C ILE A 86 2.61 6.87 9.05
N VAL A 87 2.51 8.17 9.33
CA VAL A 87 3.44 9.20 8.86
C VAL A 87 4.29 9.69 10.01
N GLU A 88 5.54 9.23 10.04
CA GLU A 88 6.60 9.81 10.87
C GLU A 88 7.53 10.61 9.97
N ASN A 89 7.28 11.91 9.88
CA ASN A 89 8.05 12.82 9.03
C ASN A 89 8.17 14.18 9.73
N GLU A 90 9.24 14.93 9.45
CA GLU A 90 9.41 16.31 9.89
C GLU A 90 8.38 17.27 9.26
N ALA A 91 7.77 16.88 8.14
CA ALA A 91 6.74 17.65 7.43
C ALA A 91 5.36 16.94 7.38
N PRO A 92 4.74 16.61 8.53
CA PRO A 92 3.49 15.85 8.57
C PRO A 92 2.30 16.64 7.98
N THR A 93 2.42 17.97 7.88
CA THR A 93 1.39 18.83 7.28
C THR A 93 1.07 18.47 5.84
N ILE A 94 2.05 17.96 5.07
CA ILE A 94 1.82 17.54 3.67
C ILE A 94 0.84 16.36 3.62
N ALA A 95 0.90 15.45 4.59
CA ALA A 95 -0.06 14.36 4.69
C ALA A 95 -1.46 14.86 5.06
N LEU A 96 -1.56 15.92 5.87
CA LEU A 96 -2.84 16.54 6.20
C LEU A 96 -3.44 17.30 5.01
N ASP A 97 -2.61 18.00 4.22
CA ASP A 97 -3.06 18.65 2.97
C ASP A 97 -3.55 17.59 1.96
N LEU A 98 -2.89 16.43 1.88
CA LEU A 98 -3.38 15.31 1.07
C LEU A 98 -4.75 14.81 1.57
N ALA A 99 -5.01 14.80 2.88
CA ALA A 99 -6.31 14.40 3.42
C ALA A 99 -7.45 15.30 2.89
N GLU A 100 -7.23 16.61 2.78
CA GLU A 100 -8.20 17.55 2.19
C GLU A 100 -8.46 17.26 0.71
N VAL A 101 -7.39 16.91 -0.04
CA VAL A 101 -7.52 16.49 -1.44
C VAL A 101 -8.36 15.22 -1.55
N LEU A 102 -8.14 14.23 -0.68
CA LEU A 102 -8.88 12.97 -0.68
C LEU A 102 -10.37 13.18 -0.30
N ASP A 103 -10.65 14.03 0.69
CA ASP A 103 -12.02 14.40 1.09
C ASP A 103 -12.78 15.10 -0.06
N THR A 104 -12.10 16.00 -0.77
CA THR A 104 -12.66 16.70 -1.93
C THR A 104 -12.83 15.80 -3.17
N SER A 105 -12.20 14.61 -3.16
CA SER A 105 -12.21 13.66 -4.28
C SER A 105 -13.33 12.60 -4.17
N ASP A 106 -14.29 12.78 -3.26
CA ASP A 106 -15.39 11.85 -2.99
C ASP A 106 -14.89 10.43 -2.61
N LEU A 107 -13.71 10.33 -1.98
CA LEU A 107 -13.22 9.05 -1.49
C LEU A 107 -14.13 8.55 -0.35
N PRO A 108 -14.64 7.31 -0.41
CA PRO A 108 -15.48 6.79 0.67
C PRO A 108 -14.77 6.84 2.02
N GLY A 109 -15.50 7.26 3.05
CA GLY A 109 -14.95 7.37 4.41
C GLY A 109 -14.34 6.05 4.89
N GLY A 110 -13.10 6.14 5.40
CA GLY A 110 -12.36 4.99 5.94
C GLY A 110 -11.48 4.25 4.93
N VAL A 111 -11.53 4.56 3.62
CA VAL A 111 -10.64 3.93 2.63
C VAL A 111 -9.19 4.35 2.84
N VAL A 112 -8.95 5.63 3.13
CA VAL A 112 -7.63 6.14 3.52
C VAL A 112 -7.75 6.84 4.87
N ASN A 113 -6.94 6.41 5.82
CA ASN A 113 -6.84 7.00 7.15
C ASN A 113 -5.38 7.42 7.35
N ILE A 114 -5.15 8.61 7.90
CA ILE A 114 -3.79 9.14 8.10
C ILE A 114 -3.56 9.34 9.59
N LEU A 115 -2.51 8.72 10.11
CA LEU A 115 -2.04 8.86 11.48
C LEU A 115 -0.63 9.46 11.48
N THR A 116 -0.48 10.63 12.06
CA THR A 116 0.84 11.24 12.28
C THR A 116 1.33 10.87 13.68
N GLY A 117 2.56 10.39 13.80
CA GLY A 117 3.11 9.99 15.10
C GLY A 117 4.44 9.26 14.98
N HIS A 118 4.97 8.83 16.12
CA HIS A 118 6.24 8.11 16.16
C HIS A 118 6.05 6.63 15.87
N ARG A 119 6.86 6.08 14.96
CA ARG A 119 6.77 4.65 14.59
C ARG A 119 7.05 3.76 15.79
N THR A 120 7.97 4.17 16.65
CA THR A 120 8.34 3.46 17.89
C THR A 120 7.17 3.31 18.87
N GLU A 121 6.22 4.25 18.88
CA GLU A 121 5.04 4.20 19.75
C GLU A 121 3.89 3.37 19.15
N LEU A 122 3.85 3.29 17.82
CA LEU A 122 2.74 2.68 17.07
C LEU A 122 3.02 1.23 16.65
N ARG A 123 4.28 0.83 16.46
CA ARG A 123 4.66 -0.49 15.92
C ARG A 123 4.11 -1.69 16.70
N GLU A 124 4.13 -1.64 18.04
CA GLU A 124 3.61 -2.73 18.89
C GLU A 124 2.09 -2.86 18.72
N HIS A 125 1.39 -1.72 18.78
CA HIS A 125 -0.06 -1.67 18.63
C HIS A 125 -0.51 -2.17 17.27
N VAL A 126 0.16 -1.75 16.19
CA VAL A 126 -0.15 -2.15 14.82
C VAL A 126 0.19 -3.61 14.57
N GLY A 127 1.36 -4.07 15.04
CA GLY A 127 1.79 -5.46 14.90
C GLY A 127 0.83 -6.44 15.58
N GLY A 128 0.33 -6.10 16.77
CA GLY A 128 -0.58 -6.95 17.53
C GLY A 128 -2.08 -6.77 17.20
N HIS A 129 -2.43 -5.87 16.28
CA HIS A 129 -3.84 -5.57 16.01
C HIS A 129 -4.50 -6.65 15.15
N ARG A 130 -5.45 -7.40 15.72
CA ARG A 130 -6.08 -8.55 15.04
C ARG A 130 -6.99 -8.21 13.85
N ASP A 131 -7.44 -6.96 13.75
CA ASP A 131 -8.20 -6.47 12.59
C ASP A 131 -7.33 -5.74 11.54
N VAL A 132 -6.00 -5.89 11.61
CA VAL A 132 -5.08 -5.47 10.54
C VAL A 132 -4.65 -6.71 9.77
N ASP A 133 -5.05 -6.79 8.50
CA ASP A 133 -4.86 -7.96 7.65
C ASP A 133 -3.46 -8.00 7.01
N ALA A 134 -2.87 -6.82 6.76
CA ALA A 134 -1.49 -6.72 6.28
C ALA A 134 -0.77 -5.46 6.77
N ILE A 135 0.56 -5.53 6.80
CA ILE A 135 1.43 -4.42 7.19
C ILE A 135 2.45 -4.17 6.10
N LEU A 136 2.56 -2.92 5.65
CA LEU A 136 3.70 -2.41 4.89
C LEU A 136 4.60 -1.63 5.83
N SER A 137 5.90 -1.94 5.84
CA SER A 137 6.89 -1.06 6.46
C SER A 137 7.99 -0.72 5.48
N VAL A 138 8.09 0.57 5.13
CA VAL A 138 9.16 1.12 4.32
C VAL A 138 10.23 1.69 5.24
N GLY A 139 11.49 1.30 5.02
CA GLY A 139 12.63 1.76 5.80
C GLY A 139 12.67 1.22 7.23
N ALA A 140 12.08 0.05 7.48
CA ALA A 140 12.06 -0.57 8.81
C ALA A 140 13.48 -0.74 9.38
N SER A 141 13.67 -0.32 10.63
CA SER A 141 14.86 -0.73 11.38
C SER A 141 14.80 -2.22 11.70
N THR A 142 15.94 -2.83 12.04
CA THR A 142 15.97 -4.23 12.50
C THR A 142 15.06 -4.43 13.70
N GLU A 143 15.04 -3.48 14.63
CA GLU A 143 14.20 -3.54 15.82
C GLU A 143 12.71 -3.42 15.49
N GLU A 144 12.33 -2.49 14.60
CA GLU A 144 10.94 -2.37 14.16
C GLU A 144 10.46 -3.65 13.48
N ARG A 145 11.30 -4.22 12.61
CA ARG A 145 11.00 -5.50 11.96
C ARG A 145 10.79 -6.62 12.97
N THR A 146 11.68 -6.76 13.96
CA THR A 146 11.55 -7.77 15.00
C THR A 146 10.25 -7.61 15.78
N VAL A 147 9.94 -6.39 16.23
CA VAL A 147 8.71 -6.12 16.99
C VAL A 147 7.47 -6.45 16.16
N LEU A 148 7.41 -6.01 14.90
CA LEU A 148 6.27 -6.29 14.03
C LEU A 148 6.10 -7.81 13.82
N GLU A 149 7.19 -8.52 13.51
CA GLU A 149 7.17 -9.97 13.30
C GLU A 149 6.78 -10.74 14.57
N GLU A 150 7.23 -10.32 15.76
CA GLU A 150 6.87 -10.93 17.04
C GLU A 150 5.39 -10.72 17.38
N GLU A 151 4.89 -9.49 17.30
CA GLU A 151 3.50 -9.16 17.65
C GLU A 151 2.49 -9.76 16.65
N GLY A 152 2.80 -9.71 15.34
CA GLY A 152 1.91 -10.24 14.31
C GLY A 152 1.97 -11.77 14.16
N ALA A 153 2.83 -12.46 14.91
CA ALA A 153 2.93 -13.92 14.87
C ALA A 153 1.65 -14.61 15.35
N GLU A 154 0.92 -14.02 16.30
CA GLU A 154 -0.32 -14.60 16.83
C GLU A 154 -1.45 -14.65 15.79
N SER A 155 -1.58 -13.59 14.98
CA SER A 155 -2.58 -13.47 13.90
C SER A 155 -2.06 -13.97 12.56
N VAL A 156 -0.77 -14.30 12.45
CA VAL A 156 -0.09 -14.60 11.19
C VAL A 156 -0.31 -13.47 10.17
N THR A 157 -0.25 -12.22 10.66
CA THR A 157 -0.49 -11.02 9.85
C THR A 157 0.56 -10.95 8.74
N ARG A 158 0.11 -10.67 7.51
CA ARG A 158 1.01 -10.54 6.37
C ARG A 158 1.86 -9.28 6.52
N MET A 159 3.17 -9.38 6.26
CA MET A 159 4.08 -8.24 6.37
C MET A 159 4.93 -8.10 5.12
N GLU A 160 5.06 -6.87 4.63
CA GLU A 160 5.92 -6.50 3.52
C GLU A 160 6.92 -5.45 4.02
N PHE A 161 8.20 -5.83 4.06
CA PHE A 161 9.29 -4.93 4.42
C PHE A 161 10.00 -4.45 3.16
N ARG A 162 9.99 -3.13 2.94
CA ARG A 162 10.71 -2.49 1.83
C ARG A 162 11.88 -1.69 2.37
N PRO A 163 13.04 -1.69 1.69
CA PRO A 163 14.14 -0.83 2.07
C PRO A 163 13.71 0.64 1.96
N ASP A 164 14.38 1.50 2.74
CA ASP A 164 14.25 2.94 2.53
C ASP A 164 14.77 3.30 1.12
N ARG A 165 14.21 4.37 0.56
CA ARG A 165 14.51 4.86 -0.79
C ARG A 165 14.84 6.34 -0.70
N SER A 166 15.84 6.81 -1.44
CA SER A 166 16.09 8.25 -1.50
C SER A 166 14.96 8.95 -2.25
N PRO A 167 14.79 10.28 -2.09
CA PRO A 167 13.84 11.04 -2.91
C PRO A 167 14.03 10.90 -4.42
N ALA A 168 15.26 10.62 -4.88
CA ALA A 168 15.52 10.37 -6.30
C ALA A 168 15.03 8.98 -6.72
N ASP A 169 15.25 7.96 -5.87
CA ASP A 169 14.81 6.58 -6.14
C ASP A 169 13.28 6.47 -6.18
N TRP A 170 12.57 7.26 -5.38
CA TRP A 170 11.10 7.34 -5.45
C TRP A 170 10.58 7.80 -6.82
N ARG A 171 11.37 8.58 -7.56
CA ARG A 171 11.05 9.06 -8.91
C ARG A 171 11.44 8.06 -10.00
N ALA A 172 12.20 7.02 -9.67
CA ALA A 172 12.59 5.99 -10.63
C ALA A 172 11.41 5.08 -11.00
N ASP A 173 11.45 4.53 -12.21
CA ASP A 173 10.38 3.68 -12.76
C ASP A 173 10.11 2.42 -11.92
N ASP A 174 11.09 1.91 -11.18
CA ASP A 174 10.93 0.72 -10.35
C ASP A 174 10.07 0.98 -9.09
N SER A 175 9.90 2.25 -8.70
CA SER A 175 8.96 2.69 -7.68
C SER A 175 7.50 2.72 -8.19
N GLN A 176 7.29 2.54 -9.49
CA GLN A 176 5.99 2.51 -10.16
C GLN A 176 5.79 1.16 -10.86
N SER A 177 5.19 0.19 -10.17
CA SER A 177 5.07 -1.18 -10.71
C SER A 177 3.86 -1.91 -10.14
N PRO A 178 3.17 -2.76 -10.92
CA PRO A 178 2.00 -3.48 -10.43
C PRO A 178 2.37 -4.51 -9.35
N TYR A 179 3.64 -4.88 -9.25
CA TYR A 179 4.16 -5.75 -8.20
C TYR A 179 4.23 -5.08 -6.82
N TRP A 180 3.93 -3.78 -6.72
CA TRP A 180 3.65 -3.14 -5.44
C TRP A 180 2.25 -3.46 -4.91
N ILE A 181 1.33 -3.92 -5.76
CA ILE A 181 -0.03 -4.32 -5.37
C ILE A 181 -0.03 -5.75 -4.81
N THR A 182 0.82 -6.63 -5.36
CA THR A 182 0.78 -8.08 -5.08
C THR A 182 0.91 -8.48 -3.60
N PRO A 183 1.64 -7.78 -2.73
CA PRO A 183 1.66 -8.13 -1.31
C PRO A 183 0.30 -7.94 -0.62
N PHE A 184 -0.57 -7.09 -1.15
CA PHE A 184 -1.83 -6.66 -0.51
C PHE A 184 -3.07 -7.31 -1.13
N VAL A 185 -2.90 -8.48 -1.76
CA VAL A 185 -3.98 -9.29 -2.32
C VAL A 185 -3.80 -10.77 -1.98
N GLU A 186 -4.89 -11.50 -1.86
CA GLU A 186 -4.93 -12.95 -1.74
C GLU A 186 -5.46 -13.57 -3.03
N PHE A 187 -4.85 -14.66 -3.49
CA PHE A 187 -5.34 -15.37 -4.66
C PHE A 187 -6.36 -16.43 -4.25
N LYS A 188 -7.61 -16.21 -4.61
CA LYS A 188 -8.68 -17.17 -4.38
C LYS A 188 -8.96 -17.97 -5.64
N THR A 189 -8.83 -19.28 -5.50
CA THR A 189 -9.10 -20.23 -6.57
C THR A 189 -10.49 -20.84 -6.42
N THR A 190 -11.32 -20.67 -7.43
CA THR A 190 -12.70 -21.17 -7.45
C THR A 190 -12.83 -22.30 -8.47
N TRP A 191 -13.39 -23.43 -8.02
CA TRP A 191 -13.64 -24.60 -8.86
C TRP A 191 -15.14 -24.72 -9.11
N HIS A 192 -15.61 -24.26 -10.27
CA HIS A 192 -17.03 -24.33 -10.62
C HIS A 192 -17.30 -25.59 -11.45
N PRO A 193 -18.17 -26.52 -11.02
CA PRO A 193 -18.52 -27.67 -11.85
C PRO A 193 -19.11 -27.21 -13.19
N VAL A 194 -18.68 -27.83 -14.29
CA VAL A 194 -19.26 -27.60 -15.61
C VAL A 194 -20.01 -28.85 -16.06
N GLY A 195 -21.28 -28.67 -16.42
CA GLY A 195 -22.08 -29.73 -17.03
C GLY A 195 -21.45 -30.17 -18.35
N ARG A 196 -21.48 -31.47 -18.61
CA ARG A 196 -21.10 -32.01 -19.93
C ARG A 196 -22.18 -31.77 -20.96
#